data_AF-G8RQT2-F1
#
_entry.id   AF-G8RQT2-F1
#
_cell.length_a   1.000
_cell.length_b   1.000
_cell.length_c   1.000
_cell.angle_alpha   90.00
_cell.angle_beta   90.00
_cell.angle_gamma   90.00
#
_symmetry.space_group_name_H-M   'P 1'
#
loop_
_entity.id
_entity.type
_entity.pdbx_description
1 polymer ?
#
loop_
_entity_poly.entity_id
_entity_poly.type
_entity_poly.pdbx_seq_one_letter_code
_entity_poly.pdbx_strand_id
1 'polypeptide(L)'
;MRLNRRWWVAIAIVVIVMIALSLSNFLNRPSEECKPVIALLEYNKSQGDLIDSKATDDDPAVPTQAEETAYQQWADGLAQRAQEINDPNLAATAIQVADAAAKFVSMLPRMRAESENHAPGAPPPPSFFEMTLLNKRITDGLQQLSDACD
;
A
#
# COMPACT_ATOMS: atom_id res chain seq x y z
N MET A 1 -3.63 31.61 -13.43
CA MET A 1 -2.74 30.45 -13.25
C MET A 1 -3.54 29.20 -13.57
N ARG A 2 -3.23 28.50 -14.67
CA ARG A 2 -3.88 27.24 -15.03
C ARG A 2 -3.26 26.16 -14.15
N LEU A 3 -4.04 25.53 -13.28
CA LEU A 3 -3.61 24.35 -12.55
C LEU A 3 -3.25 23.28 -13.59
N ASN A 4 -1.95 23.07 -13.79
CA ASN A 4 -1.41 22.15 -14.77
C ASN A 4 -1.86 20.72 -14.43
N ARG A 5 -2.67 20.13 -15.34
CA ARG A 5 -2.63 18.79 -16.00
C ARG A 5 -1.84 17.61 -15.40
N ARG A 6 -1.17 17.69 -14.26
CA ARG A 6 -0.12 16.75 -13.79
C ARG A 6 -0.40 16.02 -12.48
N TRP A 7 -1.61 16.11 -11.90
CA TRP A 7 -1.77 15.79 -10.47
C TRP A 7 -3.01 14.99 -10.03
N TRP A 8 -3.77 14.38 -10.93
CA TRP A 8 -5.02 13.73 -10.50
C TRP A 8 -5.12 12.21 -10.69
N VAL A 9 -4.06 11.54 -11.14
CA VAL A 9 -3.99 10.08 -11.06
C VAL A 9 -2.62 9.66 -10.55
N ALA A 10 -2.41 9.83 -9.24
CA ALA A 10 -1.26 9.29 -8.53
C ALA A 10 -1.75 8.33 -7.42
N ILE A 11 -2.74 7.49 -7.73
CA ILE A 11 -3.22 6.49 -6.75
C ILE A 11 -2.29 5.29 -6.66
N ALA A 12 -1.48 5.02 -7.68
CA ALA A 12 -0.58 3.87 -7.69
C ALA A 12 0.64 3.99 -6.76
N ILE A 13 1.04 5.21 -6.32
CA ILE A 13 2.40 5.42 -5.78
C ILE A 13 2.45 5.66 -4.26
N VAL A 14 1.33 5.68 -3.52
CA VAL A 14 1.37 6.07 -2.08
C VAL A 14 1.20 4.90 -1.11
N VAL A 15 1.55 3.68 -1.51
CA VAL A 15 1.57 2.50 -0.60
C VAL A 15 2.93 2.35 0.14
N ILE A 16 3.99 3.04 -0.33
CA ILE A 16 5.32 2.40 -0.32
C ILE A 16 6.41 3.14 0.49
N VAL A 17 6.36 4.47 0.63
CA VAL A 17 7.59 5.23 0.98
C VAL A 17 7.74 5.61 2.46
N MET A 18 6.73 5.45 3.32
CA MET A 18 6.75 6.06 4.66
C MET A 18 7.03 5.09 5.82
N ILE A 19 7.94 4.12 5.66
CA ILE A 19 8.50 3.38 6.83
C ILE A 19 10.03 3.27 6.70
N ALA A 20 10.68 4.36 6.31
CA ALA A 20 12.13 4.44 6.30
C ALA A 20 12.73 4.77 7.67
N LEU A 21 11.92 5.11 8.69
CA LEU A 21 12.40 5.84 9.87
C LEU A 21 12.06 5.25 11.24
N SER A 22 11.97 3.92 11.37
CA SER A 22 11.92 3.31 12.70
C SER A 22 12.79 2.07 12.93
N LEU A 23 13.61 1.65 11.96
CA LEU A 23 14.59 0.58 12.20
C LEU A 23 15.88 1.09 12.88
N SER A 24 15.93 2.34 13.34
CA SER A 24 17.10 2.88 14.04
C SER A 24 17.34 2.26 15.42
N ASN A 25 16.35 1.57 16.01
CA ASN A 25 16.48 0.88 17.30
C ASN A 25 17.00 -0.58 17.21
N PHE A 26 17.41 -1.04 16.03
CA PHE A 26 17.95 -2.41 15.79
C PHE A 26 19.23 -2.77 16.59
N LEU A 27 19.75 -1.84 17.39
CA LEU A 27 20.80 -2.09 18.38
C LEU A 27 20.28 -2.88 19.61
N ASN A 28 18.96 -2.90 19.85
CA ASN A 28 18.32 -3.77 20.81
C ASN A 28 17.64 -4.92 20.06
N ARG A 29 17.89 -6.17 20.45
CA ARG A 29 17.18 -7.33 19.86
C ARG A 29 15.66 -7.09 19.99
N PRO A 30 14.90 -7.07 18.89
CA PRO A 30 13.44 -6.97 18.98
C PRO A 30 12.91 -8.16 19.79
N SER A 31 11.82 -7.92 20.53
CA SER A 31 11.12 -8.99 21.25
C SER A 31 10.73 -10.11 20.27
N GLU A 32 10.59 -11.35 20.74
CA GLU A 32 10.21 -12.45 19.85
C GLU A 32 8.85 -12.22 19.17
N GLU A 33 7.97 -11.47 19.83
CA GLU A 33 6.65 -11.07 19.35
C GLU A 33 6.72 -10.05 18.20
N CYS A 34 7.75 -9.21 18.15
CA CYS A 34 7.92 -8.19 17.10
C CYS A 34 8.63 -8.68 15.84
N LYS A 35 9.30 -9.84 15.90
CA LYS A 35 9.94 -10.45 14.71
C LYS A 35 8.99 -10.61 13.51
N PRO A 36 7.78 -11.19 13.65
CA PRO A 36 6.84 -11.31 12.53
C PRO A 36 6.31 -9.96 12.05
N VAL A 37 6.15 -8.98 12.96
CA VAL A 37 5.76 -7.61 12.57
C VAL A 37 6.84 -6.96 11.70
N ILE A 38 8.11 -7.06 12.11
CA ILE A 38 9.23 -6.54 11.33
C ILE A 38 9.28 -7.20 9.95
N ALA A 39 9.09 -8.52 9.86
CA ALA A 39 9.05 -9.22 8.58
C ALA A 39 7.92 -8.72 7.66
N LEU A 40 6.75 -8.36 8.22
CA LEU A 40 5.65 -7.73 7.49
C LEU A 40 6.03 -6.34 6.97
N LEU A 41 6.63 -5.50 7.83
CA LEU A 41 7.05 -4.13 7.47
C LEU A 41 8.15 -4.14 6.39
N GLU A 42 9.16 -5.00 6.53
CA GLU A 42 10.22 -5.18 5.54
C GLU A 42 9.69 -5.68 4.20
N TYR A 43 8.74 -6.61 4.24
CA TYR A 43 8.09 -7.09 3.03
C TYR A 43 7.30 -5.98 2.33
N ASN A 44 6.50 -5.21 3.07
CA ASN A 44 5.76 -4.07 2.50
C ASN A 44 6.71 -3.09 1.81
N LYS A 45 7.81 -2.73 2.49
CA LYS A 45 8.82 -1.83 1.94
C LYS A 45 9.46 -2.38 0.66
N SER A 46 9.93 -3.63 0.70
CA SER A 46 10.60 -4.25 -0.46
C SER A 46 9.70 -4.42 -1.68
N GLN A 47 8.44 -4.83 -1.48
CA GLN A 47 7.46 -4.87 -2.56
C GLN A 47 7.13 -3.50 -3.08
N GLY A 48 7.15 -2.52 -2.18
CA GLY A 48 6.99 -1.16 -2.57
C GLY A 48 8.09 -0.64 -3.48
N ASP A 49 9.35 -0.77 -3.09
CA ASP A 49 10.48 -0.40 -3.94
C ASP A 49 10.41 -1.11 -5.31
N LEU A 50 9.94 -2.36 -5.34
CA LEU A 50 9.74 -3.12 -6.57
C LEU A 50 8.62 -2.57 -7.45
N ILE A 51 7.48 -2.20 -6.87
CA ILE A 51 6.35 -1.61 -7.59
C ILE A 51 6.73 -0.23 -8.13
N ASP A 52 7.40 0.59 -7.32
CA ASP A 52 7.90 1.91 -7.71
C ASP A 52 8.91 1.81 -8.88
N SER A 53 9.84 0.86 -8.80
CA SER A 53 10.82 0.62 -9.88
C SER A 53 10.22 0.18 -11.22
N LYS A 54 8.97 -0.30 -11.21
CA LYS A 54 8.23 -0.78 -12.38
C LYS A 54 7.16 0.20 -12.84
N ALA A 55 6.83 1.20 -12.04
CA ALA A 55 5.83 2.19 -12.38
C ALA A 55 6.30 3.00 -13.60
N THR A 56 5.44 3.10 -14.61
CA THR A 56 5.67 4.01 -15.73
C THR A 56 5.12 5.40 -15.40
N ASP A 57 5.78 6.45 -15.89
CA ASP A 57 5.32 7.85 -15.76
C ASP A 57 4.11 8.17 -16.68
N ASP A 58 3.35 7.15 -17.09
CA ASP A 58 2.26 7.29 -18.04
C ASP A 58 1.01 7.92 -17.39
N ASP A 59 0.27 8.71 -18.17
CA ASP A 59 -1.00 9.32 -17.78
C ASP A 59 -2.15 8.54 -18.43
N PRO A 60 -3.05 7.90 -17.67
CA PRO A 60 -3.17 7.93 -16.21
C PRO A 60 -2.27 6.92 -15.48
N ALA A 61 -1.69 7.28 -14.32
CA ALA A 61 -0.84 6.37 -13.53
C ALA A 61 -1.68 5.37 -12.70
N VAL A 62 -2.58 4.65 -13.37
CA VAL A 62 -3.27 3.47 -12.83
C VAL A 62 -2.50 2.23 -13.26
N PRO A 63 -2.22 1.27 -12.37
CA PRO A 63 -1.52 0.05 -12.74
C PRO A 63 -2.23 -0.67 -13.89
N THR A 64 -1.47 -1.00 -14.92
CA THR A 64 -1.92 -1.79 -16.06
C THR A 64 -2.35 -3.20 -15.61
N GLN A 65 -3.04 -3.92 -16.48
CA GLN A 65 -3.39 -5.32 -16.20
C GLN A 65 -2.15 -6.20 -15.99
N ALA A 66 -1.04 -5.88 -16.67
CA ALA A 66 0.22 -6.61 -16.49
C ALA A 66 0.84 -6.36 -15.10
N GLU A 67 0.73 -5.13 -14.59
CA GLU A 67 1.26 -4.76 -13.27
C GLU A 67 0.37 -5.23 -12.11
N GLU A 68 -0.92 -5.45 -12.35
CA GLU A 68 -1.89 -5.90 -11.34
C GLU A 68 -1.44 -7.18 -10.61
N THR A 69 -0.73 -8.08 -11.31
CA THR A 69 -0.18 -9.30 -10.71
C THR A 69 0.82 -8.99 -9.59
N ALA A 70 1.63 -7.94 -9.73
CA ALA A 70 2.59 -7.54 -8.69
C ALA A 70 1.87 -7.00 -7.45
N TYR A 71 0.78 -6.26 -7.66
CA TYR A 71 -0.07 -5.78 -6.57
C TYR A 71 -0.81 -6.93 -5.87
N GLN A 72 -1.32 -7.91 -6.60
CA GLN A 72 -1.92 -9.13 -6.03
C GLN A 72 -0.91 -9.89 -5.17
N GLN A 73 0.30 -10.13 -5.69
CA GLN A 73 1.37 -10.77 -4.94
C GLN A 73 1.73 -10.01 -3.66
N TRP A 74 1.78 -8.68 -3.72
CA TRP A 74 2.00 -7.83 -2.54
C TRP A 74 0.89 -8.00 -1.50
N ALA A 75 -0.39 -7.92 -1.89
CA ALA A 75 -1.50 -8.09 -0.96
C ALA A 75 -1.52 -9.50 -0.35
N ASP A 76 -1.28 -10.54 -1.15
CA ASP A 76 -1.22 -11.93 -0.68
C ASP A 76 -0.05 -12.13 0.30
N GLY A 77 1.11 -11.54 0.02
CA GLY A 77 2.28 -11.64 0.90
C GLY A 77 2.12 -10.86 2.21
N LEU A 78 1.34 -9.78 2.22
CA LEU A 78 0.91 -9.11 3.46
C LEU A 78 -0.02 -10.00 4.27
N ALA A 79 -1.01 -10.64 3.63
CA ALA A 79 -1.93 -11.56 4.30
C ALA A 79 -1.21 -12.77 4.92
N GLN A 80 -0.25 -13.36 4.20
CA GLN A 80 0.56 -14.47 4.71
C GLN A 80 1.33 -14.06 5.98
N ARG A 81 1.99 -12.90 5.97
CA ARG A 81 2.78 -12.43 7.13
C ARG A 81 1.90 -11.97 8.29
N ALA A 82 0.72 -11.40 8.01
CA ALA A 82 -0.23 -11.04 9.04
C ALA A 82 -0.66 -12.27 9.87
N GLN A 83 -0.73 -13.45 9.26
CA GLN A 83 -1.04 -14.71 9.94
C GLN A 83 0.11 -15.24 10.83
N GLU A 84 1.33 -14.77 10.63
CA GLU A 84 2.51 -15.17 11.44
C GLU A 84 2.61 -14.38 12.75
N ILE A 85 1.82 -13.31 12.90
CA ILE A 85 1.78 -12.47 14.10
C ILE A 85 0.82 -13.10 15.12
N ASN A 86 1.38 -13.55 16.25
CA ASN A 86 0.62 -14.28 17.28
C ASN A 86 0.13 -13.40 18.45
N ASP A 87 0.73 -12.22 18.66
CA ASP A 87 0.22 -11.29 19.67
C ASP A 87 -1.16 -10.77 19.22
N PRO A 88 -2.23 -10.94 20.02
CA PRO A 88 -3.58 -10.56 19.61
C PRO A 88 -3.76 -9.06 19.30
N ASN A 89 -3.00 -8.19 19.97
CA ASN A 89 -3.10 -6.74 19.77
C ASN A 89 -2.41 -6.32 18.46
N LEU A 90 -1.30 -6.98 18.10
CA LEU A 90 -0.58 -6.74 16.85
C LEU A 90 -1.27 -7.43 15.65
N ALA A 91 -1.75 -8.66 15.85
CA ALA A 91 -2.40 -9.46 14.82
C ALA A 91 -3.66 -8.79 14.27
N ALA A 92 -4.47 -8.18 15.13
CA ALA A 92 -5.68 -7.48 14.71
C ALA A 92 -5.37 -6.34 13.73
N THR A 93 -4.34 -5.54 14.02
CA THR A 93 -3.90 -4.43 13.14
C THR A 93 -3.32 -4.97 11.83
N ALA A 94 -2.48 -6.01 11.89
CA ALA A 94 -1.89 -6.61 10.70
C ALA A 94 -2.92 -7.23 9.75
N ILE A 95 -3.94 -7.90 10.28
CA ILE A 95 -5.05 -8.43 9.49
C ILE A 95 -5.82 -7.29 8.81
N GLN A 96 -6.10 -6.20 9.52
CA GLN A 96 -6.76 -5.03 8.93
C GLN A 96 -5.95 -4.39 7.79
N VAL A 97 -4.63 -4.35 7.93
CA VAL A 97 -3.72 -3.90 6.86
C VAL A 97 -3.81 -4.83 5.65
N ALA A 98 -3.73 -6.14 5.86
CA ALA A 98 -3.84 -7.14 4.78
C ALA A 98 -5.20 -7.07 4.06
N ASP A 99 -6.30 -6.97 4.80
CA ASP A 99 -7.65 -6.83 4.23
C ASP A 99 -7.79 -5.54 3.42
N ALA A 100 -7.26 -4.42 3.94
CA ALA A 100 -7.27 -3.15 3.23
C ALA A 100 -6.44 -3.21 1.94
N ALA A 101 -5.28 -3.89 1.97
CA ALA A 101 -4.45 -4.12 0.78
C ALA A 101 -5.16 -4.99 -0.25
N ALA A 102 -5.73 -6.14 0.15
CA ALA A 102 -6.50 -7.00 -0.75
C ALA A 102 -7.67 -6.24 -1.39
N LYS A 103 -8.39 -5.43 -0.60
CA LYS A 103 -9.46 -4.59 -1.13
C LYS A 103 -8.93 -3.52 -2.09
N PHE A 104 -7.81 -2.88 -1.79
CA PHE A 104 -7.17 -1.90 -2.68
C PHE A 104 -6.88 -2.53 -4.05
N VAL A 105 -6.26 -3.71 -4.06
CA VAL A 105 -5.95 -4.45 -5.30
C VAL A 105 -7.21 -4.83 -6.06
N SER A 106 -8.25 -5.29 -5.38
CA SER A 106 -9.52 -5.65 -6.02
C SER A 106 -10.20 -4.48 -6.74
N MET A 107 -9.86 -3.23 -6.39
CA MET A 107 -10.41 -2.02 -7.01
C MET A 107 -9.61 -1.56 -8.24
N LEU A 108 -8.42 -2.09 -8.48
CA LEU A 108 -7.56 -1.68 -9.61
C LEU A 108 -8.23 -1.84 -10.98
N PRO A 109 -8.93 -2.95 -11.30
CA PRO A 109 -9.63 -3.08 -12.58
C PRO A 109 -10.70 -2.01 -12.80
N ARG A 110 -11.45 -1.69 -11.74
CA ARG A 110 -12.49 -0.66 -11.78
C ARG A 110 -11.88 0.72 -11.99
N MET A 111 -10.84 1.05 -11.24
CA MET A 111 -10.12 2.32 -11.38
C MET A 111 -9.53 2.48 -12.78
N ARG A 112 -8.98 1.40 -13.36
CA ARG A 112 -8.45 1.39 -14.73
C ARG A 112 -9.53 1.71 -15.75
N ALA A 113 -10.67 1.02 -15.68
CA ALA A 113 -11.80 1.25 -16.59
C ALA A 113 -12.40 2.65 -16.44
N GLU A 114 -12.51 3.16 -15.21
CA GLU A 114 -12.99 4.53 -14.94
C GLU A 114 -11.98 5.58 -15.46
N SER A 115 -10.69 5.27 -15.44
CA SER A 115 -9.63 6.15 -15.92
C SER A 115 -9.51 6.19 -17.44
N GLU A 116 -9.72 5.08 -18.14
CA GLU A 116 -9.73 5.02 -19.61
C GLU A 116 -10.83 5.90 -20.23
N ASN A 117 -11.95 6.05 -19.51
CA ASN A 117 -13.10 6.84 -19.95
C ASN A 117 -13.11 8.26 -19.36
N HIS A 118 -12.03 8.66 -18.67
CA HIS A 118 -11.98 9.94 -17.96
C HIS A 118 -11.70 11.10 -18.92
N ALA A 119 -12.66 12.04 -19.03
CA ALA A 119 -12.50 13.21 -19.86
C ALA A 119 -11.50 14.21 -19.25
N PRO A 120 -10.69 14.93 -20.06
CA PRO A 120 -9.77 15.94 -19.56
C PRO A 120 -10.47 17.01 -18.72
N GLY A 121 -10.07 17.15 -17.45
CA GLY A 121 -10.62 18.15 -16.51
C GLY A 121 -11.92 17.74 -15.82
N ALA A 122 -12.41 16.51 -16.01
CA ALA A 122 -13.51 15.96 -15.23
C ALA A 122 -13.09 15.73 -13.76
N PRO A 123 -14.04 15.71 -12.82
CA PRO A 123 -13.74 15.35 -11.43
C PRO A 123 -13.27 13.89 -11.34
N PRO A 124 -12.42 13.55 -10.36
CA PRO A 124 -11.89 12.21 -10.20
C PRO A 124 -12.99 11.16 -10.12
N PRO A 125 -12.73 9.96 -10.63
CA PRO A 125 -13.68 8.86 -10.56
C PRO A 125 -14.02 8.51 -9.10
N PRO A 126 -15.23 8.04 -8.78
CA PRO A 126 -15.59 7.65 -7.41
C PRO A 126 -14.63 6.62 -6.81
N SER A 127 -14.11 5.68 -7.62
CA SER A 127 -13.13 4.69 -7.15
C SER A 127 -11.85 5.33 -6.61
N PHE A 128 -11.49 6.53 -7.08
CA PHE A 128 -10.32 7.27 -6.61
C PHE A 128 -10.38 7.53 -5.09
N PHE A 129 -11.52 8.02 -4.61
CA PHE A 129 -11.69 8.39 -3.21
C PHE A 129 -11.73 7.16 -2.30
N GLU A 130 -12.39 6.10 -2.75
CA GLU A 130 -12.44 4.82 -2.02
C GLU A 130 -11.03 4.21 -1.87
N MET A 131 -10.25 4.19 -2.97
CA MET A 131 -8.88 3.68 -2.94
C MET A 131 -7.95 4.55 -2.08
N THR A 132 -8.14 5.87 -2.07
CA THR A 132 -7.39 6.79 -1.19
C THR A 132 -7.64 6.48 0.29
N LEU A 133 -8.88 6.16 0.66
CA LEU A 133 -9.22 5.76 2.03
C LEU A 133 -8.58 4.43 2.41
N LEU A 134 -8.57 3.46 1.49
CA LEU A 134 -7.90 2.18 1.71
C LEU A 134 -6.39 2.37 1.88
N ASN A 135 -5.78 3.20 1.04
CA ASN A 135 -4.37 3.56 1.17
C ASN A 135 -4.05 4.13 2.55
N LYS A 136 -4.87 5.08 3.02
CA LYS A 136 -4.69 5.65 4.36
C LYS A 136 -4.78 4.59 5.47
N ARG A 137 -5.71 3.64 5.38
CA ARG A 137 -5.83 2.55 6.37
C ARG A 137 -4.60 1.65 6.39
N ILE A 138 -4.05 1.35 5.21
CA ILE A 138 -2.82 0.56 5.08
C ILE A 138 -1.66 1.31 5.74
N THR A 139 -1.44 2.59 5.39
CA THR A 139 -0.34 3.38 5.94
C THR A 139 -0.45 3.60 7.44
N ASP A 140 -1.66 3.94 7.93
CA ASP A 140 -1.89 4.18 9.36
C ASP A 140 -1.68 2.88 10.17
N GLY A 141 -2.15 1.74 9.67
CA GLY A 141 -1.99 0.44 10.33
C GLY A 141 -0.54 -0.05 10.34
N LEU A 142 0.20 0.16 9.25
CA LEU A 142 1.63 -0.15 9.19
C LEU A 142 2.43 0.73 10.16
N GLN A 143 2.10 2.02 10.28
CA GLN A 143 2.73 2.91 11.26
C GLN A 143 2.44 2.42 12.69
N GLN A 144 1.19 2.08 12.99
CA GLN A 144 0.80 1.57 14.30
C GLN A 144 1.56 0.29 14.67
N LEU A 145 1.78 -0.61 13.70
CA LEU A 145 2.58 -1.82 13.88
C LEU A 145 4.06 -1.50 14.14
N SER A 146 4.62 -0.51 13.44
CA SER A 146 5.98 -0.04 13.69
C SER A 146 6.11 0.57 15.09
N ASP A 147 5.24 1.50 15.45
CA ASP A 147 5.29 2.20 16.74
C ASP A 147 5.16 1.23 17.94
N ALA A 148 4.43 0.13 17.76
CA ALA A 148 4.28 -0.90 18.79
C ALA A 148 5.53 -1.78 18.97
N CYS A 149 6.45 -1.77 18.01
CA CYS A 149 7.64 -2.62 17.94
C CYS A 149 8.97 -1.85 17.91
N ASP A 150 8.93 -0.52 18.04
CA ASP A 150 10.10 0.39 18.17
C ASP A 150 10.74 0.36 19.56
#